data_AF-A0A7C7QI35-F1
#
_entry.id   AF-A0A7C7QI35-F1
#
_cell.length_a   1.000
_cell.length_b   1.000
_cell.length_c   1.000
_cell.angle_alpha   90.00
_cell.angle_beta   90.00
_cell.angle_gamma   90.00
#
_symmetry.space_group_name_H-M   'P 1'
#
loop_
_entity.id
_entity.type
_entity.pdbx_description
1 polymer ?
#
loop_
_entity_poly.entity_id
_entity_poly.type
_entity_poly.pdbx_seq_one_letter_code
_entity_poly.pdbx_strand_id
1 'polypeptide(L)' 'LASGIGLKAVEAGYKVLFNEYRSLMITTNKDFTKWEEFFFEENVAVPMVDRIIHHSHILMLGGEGYRLKKNTFL' A
#
# COMPACT_ATOMS: atom_id res chain seq x y z
N LEU A 1 9.91 17.23 -9.09
CA LEU A 1 9.57 17.41 -7.66
C LEU A 1 8.77 16.24 -7.07
N ALA A 2 7.97 15.50 -7.86
CA ALA A 2 7.24 14.31 -7.40
C ALA A 2 8.08 13.01 -7.27
N SER A 3 9.33 12.97 -7.76
CA SER A 3 10.15 11.75 -7.76
C SER A 3 10.85 11.44 -6.42
N GLY A 4 11.11 12.45 -5.58
CA GLY A 4 11.92 12.27 -4.36
C GLY A 4 11.17 11.73 -3.15
N ILE A 5 9.85 11.94 -3.07
CA ILE A 5 9.02 11.45 -1.96
C ILE A 5 8.63 9.99 -2.19
N GLY A 6 8.28 9.62 -3.43
CA GLY A 6 7.93 8.24 -3.80
C GLY A 6 9.09 7.28 -3.59
N LEU A 7 10.30 7.63 -4.02
CA LEU A 7 11.46 6.75 -3.88
C LEU A 7 11.82 6.47 -2.41
N LYS A 8 11.77 7.49 -1.54
CA LYS A 8 12.00 7.30 -0.09
C LYS A 8 10.93 6.44 0.59
N ALA A 9 9.68 6.54 0.15
CA ALA A 9 8.61 5.69 0.66
C ALA A 9 8.81 4.22 0.23
N VAL A 10 9.27 3.99 -1.00
CA VAL A 10 9.61 2.66 -1.51
C VAL A 10 10.81 2.07 -0.77
N GLU A 11 11.89 2.84 -0.56
CA GLU A 11 13.06 2.38 0.21
C GLU A 11 12.72 2.07 1.67
N ALA A 12 11.92 2.92 2.33
CA ALA A 12 11.45 2.67 3.68
C ALA A 12 10.56 1.42 3.74
N GLY A 13 9.65 1.26 2.77
CA GLY A 13 8.82 0.07 2.62
C GLY A 13 9.67 -1.18 2.42
N TYR A 14 10.67 -1.14 1.54
CA TYR A 14 11.61 -2.23 1.32
C TYR A 14 12.34 -2.60 2.61
N LYS A 15 12.90 -1.63 3.32
CA LYS A 15 13.62 -1.90 4.58
C LYS A 15 12.74 -2.56 5.63
N VAL A 16 11.50 -2.09 5.79
CA VAL A 16 10.54 -2.68 6.74
C VAL A 16 10.12 -4.08 6.27
N LEU A 17 9.82 -4.26 4.99
CA LEU A 17 9.34 -5.54 4.47
C LEU A 17 10.41 -6.63 4.43
N PHE A 18 11.65 -6.27 4.16
CA PHE A 18 12.74 -7.21 3.91
C PHE A 18 13.73 -7.37 5.05
N ASN A 19 13.93 -6.33 5.86
CA ASN A 19 15.02 -6.29 6.82
C ASN A 19 14.56 -6.19 8.28
N GLU A 20 13.34 -5.69 8.53
CA GLU A 20 12.81 -5.54 9.88
C GLU A 20 11.58 -6.43 10.09
N TYR A 21 11.71 -7.50 10.89
CA TYR A 21 10.58 -8.36 11.27
C TYR A 21 9.59 -7.64 12.21
N ARG A 22 8.84 -6.67 11.69
CA ARG A 22 7.80 -5.94 12.43
C ARG A 22 6.44 -6.07 11.76
N SER A 23 5.39 -6.08 12.57
CA SER A 23 4.02 -6.07 12.08
C SER A 23 3.74 -4.77 11.32
N LEU A 24 3.15 -4.91 10.12
CA LEU A 24 2.84 -3.80 9.23
C LEU A 24 1.33 -3.71 9.01
N MET A 25 0.77 -2.51 9.16
CA MET A 25 -0.61 -2.21 8.74
C MET A 25 -0.56 -1.35 7.49
N ILE A 26 -1.14 -1.84 6.39
CA ILE A 26 -1.22 -1.13 5.12
C ILE A 26 -2.68 -0.82 4.81
N THR A 27 -2.96 0.42 4.43
CA THR A 27 -4.27 0.83 3.90
C THR A 27 -4.11 1.23 2.45
N THR A 28 -4.92 0.67 1.56
CA THR A 28 -4.94 1.03 0.14
C THR A 28 -6.38 1.25 -0.34
N ASN A 29 -6.55 2.14 -1.30
CA ASN A 29 -7.78 2.28 -2.07
C ASN A 29 -7.67 1.69 -3.49
N LYS A 30 -6.58 0.95 -3.76
CA LYS A 30 -6.26 0.32 -5.04
C LYS A 30 -6.18 -1.20 -4.87
N ASP A 31 -6.76 -1.92 -5.82
CA ASP A 31 -6.66 -3.38 -5.92
C ASP A 31 -5.19 -3.81 -6.04
N PHE A 32 -4.83 -4.98 -5.49
CA PHE A 32 -3.45 -5.48 -5.52
C PHE A 32 -2.87 -5.60 -6.95
N THR A 33 -3.70 -5.87 -7.95
CA THR A 33 -3.29 -5.92 -9.36
C THR A 33 -2.78 -4.59 -9.90
N LYS A 34 -3.13 -3.47 -9.24
CA LYS A 34 -2.67 -2.13 -9.62
C LYS A 34 -1.48 -1.67 -8.78
N TRP A 35 -0.93 -2.52 -7.91
CA TRP A 35 0.17 -2.11 -7.06
C TRP A 35 1.50 -2.00 -7.80
N GLU A 36 1.60 -2.53 -9.02
CA GLU A 36 2.68 -2.22 -9.96
C GLU A 36 2.85 -0.69 -10.17
N GLU A 37 1.77 0.11 -10.06
CA GLU A 37 1.85 1.57 -10.14
C GLU A 37 2.66 2.20 -8.98
N PHE A 38 2.78 1.52 -7.83
CA PHE A 38 3.54 2.02 -6.67
C PHE A 38 5.02 1.67 -6.73
N PHE A 39 5.38 0.64 -7.48
CA PHE A 39 6.74 0.11 -7.54
C PHE A 39 7.37 0.46 -8.89
N PHE A 40 8.50 1.16 -8.86
CA PHE A 40 9.19 1.60 -10.09
C PHE A 40 9.74 0.43 -10.94
N GLU A 41 10.03 -0.72 -10.31
CA GLU A 41 10.57 -1.90 -10.98
C GLU A 41 9.63 -3.10 -10.79
N GLU A 42 9.01 -3.55 -11.88
CA GLU A 42 8.06 -4.68 -11.92
C GLU A 42 8.65 -5.96 -11.29
N ASN A 43 9.95 -6.21 -11.52
CA ASN A 43 10.69 -7.34 -10.98
C ASN A 43 10.74 -7.36 -9.44
N VAL A 44 10.61 -6.20 -8.80
CA VAL A 44 10.62 -6.06 -7.33
C VAL A 44 9.19 -5.98 -6.78
N ALA A 45 8.27 -5.39 -7.56
CA ALA A 45 6.86 -5.21 -7.22
C ALA A 45 6.16 -6.53 -6.89
N VAL A 46 6.21 -7.49 -7.83
CA VAL A 46 5.46 -8.76 -7.72
C VAL A 46 5.94 -9.57 -6.51
N PRO A 47 7.25 -9.78 -6.29
CA PRO A 47 7.72 -10.51 -5.11
C PRO A 47 7.52 -9.78 -3.79
N MET A 48 7.37 -8.45 -3.80
CA MET A 48 7.02 -7.68 -2.60
C MET A 48 5.57 -7.91 -2.22
N VAL A 49 4.65 -7.74 -3.19
CA VAL A 49 3.22 -7.96 -2.97
C VAL A 49 2.96 -9.38 -2.50
N ASP A 50 3.57 -10.37 -3.16
CA ASP A 50 3.45 -11.80 -2.79
C ASP A 50 3.81 -12.06 -1.32
N ARG A 51 4.94 -11.50 -0.84
CA ARG A 51 5.36 -11.66 0.55
C ARG A 51 4.43 -10.98 1.56
N ILE A 52 3.91 -9.80 1.22
CA ILE A 52 2.96 -9.06 2.06
C ILE A 52 1.67 -9.85 2.20
N ILE A 53 1.08 -10.27 1.07
CA ILE A 53 -0.24 -10.91 1.08
C ILE A 53 -0.21 -12.28 1.76
N HIS A 54 0.88 -13.05 1.58
CA HIS A 54 1.00 -14.42 2.08
C HIS A 54 0.88 -14.51 3.61
N HIS A 55 1.38 -13.52 4.34
CA HIS A 55 1.35 -13.48 5.81
C HIS A 55 0.42 -12.39 6.36
N SER A 56 -0.60 -11.99 5.60
CA SER A 56 -1.52 -10.90 5.99
C SER A 56 -2.93 -11.38 6.30
N HIS A 57 -3.63 -10.55 7.09
CA HIS A 57 -5.08 -10.58 7.18
C HIS A 57 -5.65 -9.44 6.33
N ILE A 58 -6.34 -9.79 5.24
CA ILE A 58 -6.93 -8.81 4.33
C ILE A 58 -8.31 -8.41 4.83
N LEU A 59 -8.48 -7.12 5.13
CA LEU A 59 -9.76 -6.53 5.50
C LEU A 59 -10.28 -5.69 4.32
N MET A 60 -11.30 -6.20 3.62
CA MET A 60 -11.96 -5.44 2.57
C MET A 60 -12.95 -4.45 3.18
N LEU A 61 -12.68 -3.17 2.98
CA LEU A 61 -13.54 -2.08 3.45
C LEU A 61 -14.45 -1.62 2.30
N GLY A 62 -15.75 -1.55 2.57
CA GLY A 62 -16.76 -1.07 1.64
C GLY A 62 -17.66 -0.01 2.26
N GLY A 63 -18.53 0.57 1.43
CA GLY A 63 -19.47 1.61 1.84
C GLY A 63 -19.02 3.02 1.45
N GLU A 64 -19.86 4.00 1.78
CA GLU A 64 -19.62 5.40 1.43
C GLU A 64 -18.43 5.98 2.21
N GLY A 65 -17.64 6.80 1.53
CA GLY A 65 -16.52 7.49 2.14
C GLY A 65 -16.99 8.41 3.28
N TYR A 66 -16.37 8.30 4.44
CA TYR A 66 -16.71 9.11 5.62
C TYR A 66 -16.71 10.62 5.34
N ARG A 67 -15.83 11.09 4.45
CA ARG A 67 -15.76 12.51 4.03
C ARG A 67 -17.01 12.96 3.26
N LEU A 68 -17.56 12.11 2.40
CA LEU A 68 -18.78 12.41 1.65
C LEU A 68 -19.98 12.45 2.59
N LYS A 69 -20.09 11.47 3.48
CA LYS A 69 -21.14 11.42 4.50
C LYS A 69 -21.16 12.68 5.37
N LYS A 70 -19.99 13.25 5.70
CA LYS A 70 -19.89 14.51 6.45
C LYS A 70 -20.42 15.73 5.68
N ASN A 71 -20.26 15.77 4.36
CA ASN A 71 -20.71 16.89 3.53
C ASN A 71 -22.22 16.84 3.22
N THR A 72 -22.89 15.70 3.43
CA THR A 72 -24.33 15.55 3.18
C THR A 72 -25.21 16.01 4.35
N PHE A 73 -24.64 16.29 5.53
CA PHE A 73 -25.38 16.78 6.71
C PHE A 73 -25.23 18.30 6.95
N LEU A 74 -24.94 19.08 5.91
CA LEU A 74 -25.02 20.54 5.89
C LEU A 74 -26.05 20.96 4.85
#